data_AF-X1MH20-F1
#
_entry.id   AF-X1MH20-F1
#
_cell.length_a   1.000
_cell.length_b   1.000
_cell.length_c   1.000
_cell.angle_alpha   90.00
_cell.angle_beta   90.00
_cell.angle_gamma   90.00
#
_symmetry.space_group_name_H-M   'P 1'
#
loop_
_entity.id
_entity.type
_entity.pdbx_description
1 polymer ?
#
loop_
_entity_poly.entity_id
_entity_poly.type
_entity_poly.pdbx_seq_one_letter_code
_entity_poly.pdbx_strand_id
1 'polypeptide(L)' 'FGSGIIEYCSKIKDSVKVHCLGLPDEFIEQGSRQILLKLAGLDAQGITDKILSIL' A
#
# COMPACT_ATOMS: atom_id res chain seq x y z
N PHE A 1 -6.52 -3.30 7.20
CA PHE A 1 -7.21 -3.49 5.91
C PHE A 1 -6.50 -4.56 5.07
N GLY A 2 -5.35 -4.25 4.44
CA GLY A 2 -4.66 -5.18 3.55
C GLY A 2 -4.26 -6.51 4.23
N SER A 3 -3.83 -6.47 5.49
CA SER A 3 -3.56 -7.68 6.30
C SER A 3 -4.75 -8.63 6.40
N GLY A 4 -5.97 -8.11 6.50
CA GLY A 4 -7.19 -8.94 6.54
C GLY A 4 -7.49 -9.62 5.20
N ILE A 5 -7.14 -8.98 4.08
CA ILE A 5 -7.24 -9.60 2.75
C ILE A 5 -6.23 -10.74 2.61
N ILE A 6 -4.97 -10.52 3.04
CA ILE A 6 -3.94 -11.57 3.06
C ILE A 6 -4.38 -12.76 3.92
N GLU A 7 -4.92 -12.49 5.11
CA GLU A 7 -5.44 -13.52 6.01
C GLU A 7 -6.59 -14.30 5.36
N TYR A 8 -7.50 -13.61 4.67
CA TYR A 8 -8.61 -14.25 3.95
C TYR A 8 -8.11 -15.14 2.80
N CYS A 9 -7.23 -14.64 1.92
CA CYS A 9 -6.63 -15.42 0.83
C CYS A 9 -5.92 -16.68 1.35
N SER A 10 -5.20 -16.55 2.46
CA SER A 10 -4.56 -17.68 3.14
C SER A 10 -5.59 -18.73 3.61
N LYS A 11 -6.70 -18.30 4.23
CA LYS A 11 -7.79 -19.19 4.69
C LYS A 11 -8.42 -19.97 3.55
N ILE A 12 -8.62 -19.36 2.40
CA ILE A 12 -9.22 -20.02 1.22
C ILE A 12 -8.19 -20.78 0.37
N LYS A 13 -6.91 -20.80 0.78
CA LYS A 13 -5.79 -21.42 0.04
C LYS A 13 -5.62 -20.87 -1.38
N ASP A 14 -5.95 -19.60 -1.58
CA ASP A 14 -5.74 -18.89 -2.84
C ASP A 14 -4.29 -18.36 -2.89
N SER A 15 -3.65 -18.51 -4.05
CA SER A 15 -2.28 -18.06 -4.31
C SER A 15 -2.20 -16.68 -4.95
N VAL A 16 -3.30 -15.93 -4.99
CA VAL A 16 -3.32 -14.55 -5.50
C VAL A 16 -2.28 -13.68 -4.80
N LYS A 17 -1.46 -12.97 -5.59
CA LYS A 17 -0.45 -12.05 -5.05
C LYS A 17 -1.13 -10.77 -4.60
N VAL A 18 -0.98 -10.44 -3.32
CA VAL A 18 -1.51 -9.21 -2.71
C VAL A 18 -0.35 -8.30 -2.31
N HIS A 19 -0.34 -7.08 -2.83
CA HIS A 19 0.62 -6.05 -2.46
C HIS A 19 -0.08 -4.95 -1.66
N CYS A 20 0.23 -4.85 -0.36
CA CYS A 20 -0.34 -3.83 0.51
C CYS A 20 0.38 -2.49 0.32
N LEU A 21 -0.39 -1.46 -0.05
CA LEU A 21 0.03 -0.06 -0.01
C LEU A 21 -0.64 0.61 1.20
N GLY A 22 0.13 1.33 1.99
CA GLY A 22 -0.35 1.99 3.18
C GLY A 22 0.69 2.96 3.74
N LEU A 23 0.39 3.53 4.91
CA LEU A 23 1.36 4.34 5.62
C LEU A 23 2.52 3.46 6.11
N PRO A 24 3.75 4.00 6.15
CA PRO A 24 4.88 3.32 6.76
C PRO A 24 4.65 3.13 8.27
N ASP A 25 5.35 2.16 8.84
CA ASP A 25 5.33 1.87 10.29
C ASP A 25 6.26 2.83 11.05
N GLU A 26 6.04 4.12 10.86
CA GLU A 26 6.80 5.21 11.48
C GLU A 26 5.91 6.45 11.63
N PHE A 27 6.30 7.35 12.53
CA PHE A 27 5.63 8.63 12.65
C PHE A 27 5.98 9.54 11.47
N ILE A 28 4.95 10.18 10.91
CA ILE A 28 5.09 11.17 9.85
C ILE A 28 4.76 12.54 10.43
N GLU A 29 5.63 13.52 10.17
CA GLU A 29 5.40 14.91 10.53
C GLU A 29 4.12 15.46 9.90
N GLN A 30 3.50 16.43 10.57
CA GLN A 30 2.30 17.08 10.07
C GLN A 30 2.57 17.84 8.76
N GLY A 31 1.57 17.86 7.88
CA GLY A 31 1.67 18.56 6.60
C GLY A 31 0.35 18.53 5.85
N SER A 32 0.33 19.17 4.67
CA SER A 32 -0.85 19.06 3.80
C SER A 32 -1.05 17.61 3.36
N ARG A 33 -2.31 17.18 3.23
CA ARG A 33 -2.65 15.82 2.77
C ARG A 33 -1.90 15.43 1.49
N GLN A 34 -1.73 16.36 0.56
CA GLN A 34 -1.05 16.09 -0.71
C GLN A 34 0.44 15.78 -0.52
N ILE A 35 1.12 16.49 0.39
CA ILE A 35 2.51 16.20 0.76
C ILE A 35 2.58 14.84 1.46
N LEU A 36 1.70 14.56 2.43
CA LEU A 36 1.71 13.31 3.18
C LEU A 36 1.48 12.09 2.27
N LEU A 37 0.54 12.18 1.33
CA LEU A 37 0.29 11.12 0.35
C LEU A 37 1.49 10.90 -0.57
N LYS A 38 2.12 11.98 -1.05
CA LYS A 38 3.32 11.89 -1.88
C LYS A 38 4.48 11.23 -1.12
N LEU A 39 4.71 11.62 0.13
CA LEU A 39 5.75 11.02 0.99
C LEU A 39 5.51 9.53 1.24
N ALA A 40 4.25 9.14 1.46
CA ALA A 40 3.87 7.74 1.64
C ALA A 40 3.79 6.93 0.33
N GLY A 41 4.01 7.55 -0.85
CA GLY A 41 3.83 6.89 -2.14
C GLY A 41 2.37 6.49 -2.44
N LEU A 42 1.41 7.17 -1.80
CA LEU A 42 -0.03 6.93 -1.90
C LEU A 42 -0.74 7.96 -2.80
N ASP A 43 0.02 8.78 -3.53
CA ASP A 43 -0.51 9.58 -4.63
C ASP A 43 -0.61 8.75 -5.93
N ALA A 44 -1.21 9.32 -6.97
CA ALA A 44 -1.44 8.60 -8.22
C ALA A 44 -0.13 8.11 -8.87
N GLN A 45 0.95 8.89 -8.76
CA GLN A 45 2.25 8.52 -9.30
C GLN A 45 2.85 7.36 -8.50
N GLY A 46 2.87 7.44 -7.16
CA GLY A 46 3.42 6.38 -6.31
C GLY A 46 2.69 5.04 -6.46
N ILE A 47 1.36 5.07 -6.62
CA ILE A 47 0.57 3.86 -6.90
C ILE A 47 0.94 3.28 -8.28
N THR A 48 1.08 4.14 -9.30
CA THR A 48 1.46 3.72 -10.66
C THR A 48 2.85 3.10 -10.67
N ASP A 49 3.82 3.74 -10.01
CA ASP A 49 5.19 3.24 -9.89
C ASP A 49 5.23 1.90 -9.18
N LYS A 50 4.42 1.73 -8.13
CA LYS A 50 4.30 0.44 -7.44
C LYS A 50 3.79 -0.65 -8.37
N ILE A 51 2.73 -0.39 -9.14
CA ILE A 51 2.17 -1.35 -10.09
C ILE A 51 3.20 -1.72 -11.15
N LEU A 52 3.91 -0.75 -11.71
CA LEU A 52 4.96 -0.99 -12.69
C LEU A 52 6.13 -1.80 -12.11
N SER A 53 6.44 -1.66 -10.82
CA SER A 53 7.50 -2.42 -10.15
C SER A 53 7.19 -3.91 -9.92
N ILE A 54 5.94 -4.33 -10.04
CA ILE A 54 5.47 -5.70 -9.76
C ILE A 54 4.93 -6.44 -11.01
N LEU A 55 4.88 -5.76 -12.15
CA LEU A 55 4.66 -6.37 -13.48
C LEU A 55 5.92 -7.12 -13.93
#